data_AF-A0A2U9NQ07-F1
#
_entry.id   AF-A0A2U9NQ07-F1
#
_cell.length_a   1.000
_cell.length_b   1.000
_cell.length_c   1.000
_cell.angle_alpha   90.00
_cell.angle_beta   90.00
_cell.angle_gamma   90.00
#
_symmetry.space_group_name_H-M   'P 1'
#
loop_
_entity.id
_entity.type
_entity.pdbx_description
1 polymer ?
#
loop_
_entity_poly.entity_id
_entity_poly.type
_entity_poly.pdbx_seq_one_letter_code
_entity_poly.pdbx_strand_id
1 'polypeptide(L)'
;MALNDFFDNLRIKTFYSIRDLVKSTAELLGYPDNMGMPIIQRDGEITRDFHRQLPVHRGSFPPPPSPKNIYEAFLGHKPIFEPVDRNFFEHSYHGFYNFFIVNYKNIFFFPDALSEFIQIRLNICLDITTLETGREVLFLAICLYFNLYAWRIALYWYIFINPYVRPWSYYISLTDWTQEGLAGFSPVIVGIDIMPSLFLGLIGKLADSISHLVFTMPYLPSEGQSVKVVLEQTGTKGPIDILLFQDLPVLWYKYPIPNNVREFWYTERPDILRYMKKYYSNLNLEIYPDRILKAQKLETLSTSAFGHQSNSLLINYNEQFIIDTQNFNSELSVYLSHHQDDAMNFFSTSMDKITALL
;
A
#
# COMPACT_ATOMS: atom_id res chain seq x y z
N MET A 1 2.31 -1.31 -48.23
CA MET A 1 1.52 -2.50 -47.84
C MET A 1 2.26 -3.27 -46.75
N ALA A 2 3.43 -3.87 -47.03
CA ALA A 2 4.20 -4.66 -46.05
C ALA A 2 4.61 -3.95 -44.74
N LEU A 3 4.89 -2.64 -44.77
CA LEU A 3 5.26 -1.88 -43.57
C LEU A 3 4.08 -1.71 -42.61
N ASN A 4 2.87 -1.46 -43.15
CA ASN A 4 1.66 -1.31 -42.34
C ASN A 4 1.26 -2.66 -41.74
N ASP A 5 1.35 -3.75 -42.51
CA ASP A 5 1.08 -5.11 -42.03
C ASP A 5 2.04 -5.53 -40.91
N PHE A 6 3.32 -5.12 -41.00
CA PHE A 6 4.30 -5.35 -39.94
C PHE A 6 3.95 -4.59 -38.66
N PHE A 7 3.63 -3.29 -38.76
CA PHE A 7 3.24 -2.48 -37.59
C PHE A 7 1.93 -2.96 -36.97
N ASP A 8 0.96 -3.39 -37.77
CA ASP A 8 -0.31 -3.94 -37.28
C ASP A 8 -0.10 -5.28 -36.55
N ASN A 9 0.75 -6.16 -37.10
CA ASN A 9 1.08 -7.42 -36.45
C ASN A 9 1.88 -7.21 -35.15
N LEU A 10 2.85 -6.29 -35.16
CA LEU A 10 3.60 -5.89 -33.97
C LEU A 10 2.66 -5.35 -32.88
N ARG A 11 1.74 -4.46 -33.26
CA ARG A 11 0.73 -3.89 -32.36
C ARG A 11 -0.19 -4.97 -31.77
N ILE A 12 -0.65 -5.92 -32.56
CA ILE A 12 -1.50 -7.02 -32.09
C ILE A 12 -0.73 -7.90 -31.10
N LYS A 13 0.53 -8.24 -31.44
CA LYS A 13 1.37 -9.08 -30.58
C LYS A 13 1.74 -8.41 -29.28
N THR A 14 2.13 -7.13 -29.30
CA THR A 14 2.40 -6.36 -28.08
C THR A 14 1.15 -6.24 -27.21
N PHE A 15 -0.01 -6.00 -27.82
CA PHE A 15 -1.27 -5.93 -27.11
C PHE A 15 -1.60 -7.24 -26.37
N TYR A 16 -1.53 -8.39 -27.04
CA TYR A 16 -1.80 -9.67 -26.39
C TYR A 16 -0.79 -9.98 -25.28
N SER A 17 0.49 -9.65 -25.50
CA SER A 17 1.52 -9.84 -24.48
C SER A 17 1.27 -8.96 -23.25
N ILE A 18 0.87 -7.70 -23.44
CA ILE A 18 0.52 -6.78 -22.34
C ILE A 18 -0.75 -7.29 -21.63
N ARG A 19 -1.76 -7.74 -22.37
CA ARG A 19 -3.00 -8.30 -21.80
C ARG A 19 -2.71 -9.48 -20.88
N ASP A 20 -1.92 -10.43 -21.35
CA ASP A 20 -1.64 -11.65 -20.59
C ASP A 20 -0.80 -11.33 -19.33
N LEU A 21 0.12 -10.37 -19.44
CA LEU A 21 0.87 -9.85 -18.29
C LEU A 21 -0.06 -9.16 -17.28
N VAL A 22 -0.92 -8.25 -17.74
CA VAL A 22 -1.89 -7.55 -16.88
C VAL A 22 -2.82 -8.55 -16.20
N LYS A 23 -3.32 -9.55 -16.94
CA LYS A 23 -4.18 -10.60 -16.39
C LYS A 23 -3.47 -11.41 -15.31
N SER A 24 -2.25 -11.87 -15.57
CA SER A 24 -1.46 -12.62 -14.59
C SER A 24 -1.18 -11.77 -13.33
N THR A 25 -0.88 -10.48 -13.50
CA THR A 25 -0.72 -9.57 -12.35
C THR A 25 -2.02 -9.34 -11.60
N ALA A 26 -3.16 -9.25 -12.28
CA ALA A 26 -4.46 -9.04 -11.65
C ALA A 26 -4.89 -10.28 -10.83
N GLU A 27 -4.68 -11.48 -11.38
CA GLU A 27 -4.89 -12.75 -10.67
C GLU A 27 -4.01 -12.83 -9.42
N LEU A 28 -2.72 -12.49 -9.52
CA LEU A 28 -1.81 -12.45 -8.38
C LEU A 28 -2.26 -11.45 -7.30
N LEU A 29 -2.81 -10.31 -7.70
CA LEU A 29 -3.26 -9.23 -6.81
C LEU A 29 -4.66 -9.46 -6.21
N GLY A 30 -5.33 -10.56 -6.54
CA GLY A 30 -6.65 -10.90 -5.99
C GLY A 30 -7.84 -10.35 -6.78
N TYR A 31 -7.64 -9.96 -8.05
CA TYR A 31 -8.70 -9.47 -8.95
C TYR A 31 -8.92 -10.41 -10.15
N PRO A 32 -9.27 -11.70 -9.94
CA PRO A 32 -9.41 -12.66 -11.05
C PRO A 32 -10.59 -12.33 -11.98
N ASP A 33 -11.64 -11.70 -11.45
CA ASP A 33 -12.86 -11.35 -12.20
C ASP A 33 -12.82 -9.96 -12.85
N ASN A 34 -11.73 -9.20 -12.64
CA ASN A 34 -11.54 -7.93 -13.31
C ASN A 34 -11.17 -8.19 -14.77
N MET A 35 -12.18 -8.28 -15.64
CA MET A 35 -12.04 -8.54 -17.08
C MET A 35 -11.31 -7.42 -17.86
N GLY A 36 -10.80 -6.41 -17.15
CA GLY A 36 -10.19 -5.22 -17.74
C GLY A 36 -11.22 -4.35 -18.44
N MET A 37 -10.74 -3.30 -19.12
CA MET A 37 -11.62 -2.44 -19.90
C MET A 37 -11.97 -3.13 -21.23
N PRO A 38 -13.24 -3.47 -21.49
CA PRO A 38 -13.63 -4.14 -22.73
C PRO A 38 -13.46 -3.20 -23.93
N ILE A 39 -13.05 -3.79 -25.06
CA ILE A 39 -12.64 -3.06 -26.27
C ILE A 39 -13.83 -2.29 -26.88
N ILE A 40 -15.05 -2.82 -26.74
CA ILE A 40 -16.31 -2.19 -27.17
C ILE A 40 -17.42 -2.66 -26.23
N GLN A 41 -18.02 -1.76 -25.44
CA GLN A 41 -19.27 -2.03 -24.71
C GLN A 41 -20.15 -0.78 -24.67
N ARG A 42 -21.45 -0.99 -24.94
CA ARG A 42 -22.54 -0.01 -24.75
C ARG A 42 -22.78 0.26 -23.25
N ASP A 43 -22.59 -0.74 -22.39
CA ASP A 43 -22.65 -0.58 -20.92
C ASP A 43 -21.41 0.11 -20.34
N GLY A 44 -20.27 0.03 -21.05
CA GLY A 44 -19.06 0.78 -20.73
C GLY A 44 -19.24 2.29 -20.88
N GLU A 45 -20.20 2.78 -21.68
CA GLU A 45 -20.55 4.20 -21.70
C GLU A 45 -21.14 4.63 -20.37
N ILE A 46 -22.02 3.85 -19.74
CA ILE A 46 -22.65 4.22 -18.45
C ILE A 46 -21.58 4.31 -17.35
N THR A 47 -20.69 3.33 -17.24
CA THR A 47 -19.61 3.33 -16.24
C THR A 47 -18.55 4.40 -16.53
N ARG A 48 -18.21 4.64 -17.80
CA ARG A 48 -17.30 5.73 -18.19
C ARG A 48 -17.92 7.11 -17.98
N ASP A 49 -19.20 7.26 -18.25
CA ASP A 49 -19.95 8.51 -18.05
C ASP A 49 -20.11 8.77 -16.56
N PHE A 50 -20.33 7.74 -15.75
CA PHE A 50 -20.29 7.83 -14.30
C PHE A 50 -18.91 8.29 -13.80
N HIS A 51 -17.82 7.63 -14.21
CA HIS A 51 -16.45 8.05 -13.84
C HIS A 51 -16.07 9.44 -14.37
N ARG A 52 -16.66 9.90 -15.48
CA ARG A 52 -16.48 11.26 -16.02
C ARG A 52 -17.22 12.31 -15.20
N GLN A 53 -18.33 11.94 -14.56
CA GLN A 53 -19.12 12.82 -13.70
C GLN A 53 -18.52 12.98 -12.31
N LEU A 54 -17.60 12.09 -11.89
CA LEU A 54 -16.93 12.20 -10.60
C LEU A 54 -16.02 13.43 -10.53
N PRO A 55 -15.99 14.12 -9.39
CA PRO A 55 -15.04 15.21 -9.17
C PRO A 55 -13.60 14.70 -9.19
N VAL A 56 -12.67 15.58 -9.55
CA VAL A 56 -11.23 15.33 -9.44
C VAL A 56 -10.75 15.93 -8.12
N HIS A 57 -10.06 15.13 -7.31
CA HIS A 57 -9.44 15.62 -6.07
C HIS A 57 -8.40 16.69 -6.39
N ARG A 58 -8.34 17.74 -5.58
CA ARG A 58 -7.36 18.82 -5.75
C ARG A 58 -6.01 18.34 -5.20
N GLY A 59 -4.91 18.73 -5.84
CA GLY A 59 -3.56 18.28 -5.45
C GLY A 59 -2.82 17.47 -6.50
N SER A 60 -2.98 17.78 -7.80
CA SER A 60 -2.23 17.07 -8.83
C SER A 60 -0.75 17.47 -8.82
N PHE A 61 0.13 16.47 -8.93
CA PHE A 61 1.56 16.68 -9.11
C PHE A 61 1.98 16.40 -10.56
N PRO A 62 2.80 17.25 -11.19
CA PRO A 62 3.33 18.52 -10.68
C PRO A 62 2.23 19.61 -10.63
N PRO A 63 2.30 20.54 -9.65
CA PRO A 63 1.34 21.63 -9.55
C PRO A 63 1.45 22.57 -10.76
N PRO A 64 0.36 23.24 -11.16
CA PRO A 64 0.43 24.26 -12.20
C PRO A 64 1.40 25.38 -11.77
N PRO A 65 2.23 25.91 -12.68
CA PRO A 65 3.23 26.91 -12.35
C PRO A 65 2.57 28.24 -11.98
N SER A 66 2.38 28.48 -10.68
CA SER A 66 1.83 29.70 -10.11
C SER A 66 2.71 30.20 -8.96
N PRO A 67 3.94 30.69 -9.23
CA PRO A 67 4.83 31.17 -8.20
C PRO A 67 4.27 32.43 -7.54
N LYS A 68 4.18 32.45 -6.21
CA LYS A 68 3.77 33.65 -5.45
C LYS A 68 4.96 34.54 -5.11
N ASN A 69 6.15 33.96 -5.02
CA ASN A 69 7.38 34.60 -4.59
C ASN A 69 8.52 34.34 -5.59
N ILE A 70 9.53 35.22 -5.63
CA ILE A 70 10.74 35.06 -6.45
C ILE A 70 11.49 33.77 -6.06
N TYR A 71 11.49 33.42 -4.78
CA TYR A 71 12.06 32.15 -4.30
C TYR A 71 11.35 30.92 -4.88
N GLU A 72 10.02 30.93 -4.97
CA GLU A 72 9.24 29.86 -5.59
C GLU A 72 9.44 29.82 -7.11
N ALA A 73 9.71 30.96 -7.75
CA ALA A 73 10.04 31.02 -9.17
C ALA A 73 11.42 30.39 -9.47
N PHE A 74 12.38 30.50 -8.55
CA PHE A 74 13.74 29.99 -8.74
C PHE A 74 13.92 28.54 -8.27
N LEU A 75 13.37 28.17 -7.11
CA LEU A 75 13.51 26.84 -6.52
C LEU A 75 12.37 25.88 -6.89
N GLY A 76 11.33 26.38 -7.56
CA GLY A 76 10.11 25.64 -7.83
C GLY A 76 9.08 25.80 -6.72
N HIS A 77 7.83 25.47 -7.05
CA HIS A 77 6.73 25.53 -6.09
C HIS A 77 6.86 24.41 -5.05
N LYS A 78 6.54 24.71 -3.78
CA LYS A 78 6.47 23.69 -2.73
C LYS A 78 5.46 22.62 -3.14
N PRO A 79 5.81 21.31 -3.08
CA PRO A 79 4.82 20.27 -3.32
C PRO A 79 3.71 20.37 -2.27
N ILE A 80 2.47 20.46 -2.74
CA ILE A 80 1.28 20.45 -1.89
C ILE A 80 0.85 19.00 -1.77
N PHE A 81 0.87 18.48 -0.55
CA PHE A 81 0.33 17.17 -0.23
C PHE A 81 -1.04 17.35 0.43
N GLU A 82 -2.09 17.05 -0.32
CA GLU A 82 -3.49 17.09 0.14
C GLU A 82 -4.03 15.65 0.09
N PRO A 83 -3.88 14.86 1.17
CA PRO A 83 -4.41 13.49 1.18
C PRO A 83 -5.95 13.52 1.13
N VAL A 84 -6.53 12.44 0.63
CA VAL A 84 -7.99 12.29 0.66
C VAL A 84 -8.40 11.85 2.08
N ASP A 85 -9.22 12.67 2.72
CA ASP A 85 -9.67 12.44 4.09
C ASP A 85 -10.74 11.33 4.18
N ARG A 86 -10.68 10.59 5.28
CA ARG A 86 -11.68 9.59 5.66
C ARG A 86 -12.56 10.17 6.77
N ASN A 87 -13.86 10.27 6.52
CA ASN A 87 -14.79 10.82 7.49
C ASN A 87 -15.41 9.67 8.29
N PHE A 88 -14.95 9.51 9.53
CA PHE A 88 -15.48 8.52 10.45
C PHE A 88 -16.83 8.97 11.02
N PHE A 89 -17.73 8.02 11.19
CA PHE A 89 -18.98 8.24 11.92
C PHE A 89 -19.30 7.03 12.79
N GLU A 90 -19.56 7.29 14.07
CA GLU A 90 -19.88 6.25 15.05
C GLU A 90 -21.37 6.32 15.39
N HIS A 91 -22.07 5.19 15.25
CA HIS A 91 -23.46 5.06 15.67
C HIS A 91 -23.70 3.71 16.33
N SER A 92 -24.40 3.70 17.47
CA SER A 92 -24.67 2.48 18.24
C SER A 92 -25.50 1.42 17.50
N TYR A 93 -26.15 1.80 16.40
CA TYR A 93 -26.89 0.90 15.51
C TYR A 93 -26.02 0.41 14.34
N HIS A 94 -25.34 1.33 13.66
CA HIS A 94 -24.60 1.03 12.43
C HIS A 94 -23.18 0.49 12.67
N GLY A 95 -22.59 0.71 13.84
CA GLY A 95 -21.23 0.26 14.17
C GLY A 95 -20.27 1.39 14.54
N PHE A 96 -19.04 1.00 14.89
CA PHE A 96 -17.99 1.89 15.42
C PHE A 96 -16.85 2.17 14.44
N TYR A 97 -16.67 1.34 13.40
CA TYR A 97 -15.56 1.49 12.45
C TYR A 97 -16.00 2.04 11.09
N ASN A 98 -17.21 2.58 11.00
CA ASN A 98 -17.74 3.04 9.74
C ASN A 98 -17.11 4.37 9.34
N PHE A 99 -16.76 4.46 8.07
CA PHE A 99 -16.32 5.72 7.48
C PHE A 99 -16.76 5.81 6.03
N PHE A 100 -16.79 7.03 5.52
CA PHE A 100 -16.98 7.26 4.11
C PHE A 100 -15.84 8.09 3.53
N ILE A 101 -15.57 7.86 2.26
CA ILE A 101 -14.59 8.58 1.45
C ILE A 101 -15.35 9.23 0.29
N VAL A 102 -15.03 10.46 -0.06
CA VAL A 102 -15.59 11.09 -1.26
C VAL A 102 -15.03 10.38 -2.49
N ASN A 103 -15.88 9.93 -3.41
CA ASN A 103 -15.42 9.21 -4.59
C ASN A 103 -14.84 10.19 -5.63
N TYR A 104 -13.51 10.32 -5.68
CA TYR A 104 -12.84 11.10 -6.71
C TYR A 104 -12.34 10.20 -7.85
N LYS A 105 -12.26 10.79 -9.05
CA LYS A 105 -11.80 10.10 -10.25
C LYS A 105 -10.34 9.62 -10.18
N ASN A 106 -9.51 10.31 -9.40
CA ASN A 106 -8.06 10.10 -9.30
C ASN A 106 -7.64 9.39 -8.00
N ILE A 107 -8.57 8.81 -7.23
CA ILE A 107 -8.21 8.02 -6.05
C ILE A 107 -7.57 6.71 -6.49
N PHE A 108 -6.51 6.34 -5.81
CA PHE A 108 -5.92 5.01 -5.90
C PHE A 108 -6.09 4.29 -4.58
N PHE A 109 -6.47 3.02 -4.66
CA PHE A 109 -6.49 2.13 -3.50
C PHE A 109 -5.37 1.11 -3.63
N PHE A 110 -4.98 0.52 -2.50
CA PHE A 110 -4.12 -0.65 -2.57
C PHE A 110 -4.84 -1.83 -3.24
N PRO A 111 -4.08 -2.76 -3.84
CA PRO A 111 -4.62 -4.08 -4.14
C PRO A 111 -5.11 -4.80 -2.88
N ASP A 112 -6.18 -5.56 -3.00
CA ASP A 112 -6.80 -6.31 -1.90
C ASP A 112 -5.78 -7.25 -1.23
N ALA A 113 -5.00 -7.98 -2.03
CA ALA A 113 -3.95 -8.86 -1.51
C ALA A 113 -2.87 -8.12 -0.71
N LEU A 114 -2.50 -6.91 -1.14
CA LEU A 114 -1.51 -6.09 -0.44
C LEU A 114 -2.10 -5.51 0.85
N SER A 115 -3.35 -5.07 0.81
CA SER A 115 -4.08 -4.61 2.00
C SER A 115 -4.21 -5.75 3.03
N GLU A 116 -4.61 -6.95 2.60
CA GLU A 116 -4.67 -8.15 3.45
C GLU A 116 -3.30 -8.48 4.05
N PHE A 117 -2.24 -8.44 3.24
CA PHE A 117 -0.88 -8.70 3.71
C PHE A 117 -0.45 -7.72 4.81
N ILE A 118 -0.65 -6.41 4.59
CA ILE A 118 -0.28 -5.39 5.58
C ILE A 118 -1.08 -5.58 6.87
N GLN A 119 -2.39 -5.80 6.77
CA GLN A 119 -3.25 -5.94 7.94
C GLN A 119 -2.93 -7.19 8.76
N ILE A 120 -2.79 -8.35 8.11
CA ILE A 120 -2.63 -9.63 8.81
C ILE A 120 -1.17 -9.91 9.20
N ARG A 121 -0.20 -9.63 8.31
CA ARG A 121 1.22 -9.95 8.58
C ARG A 121 1.95 -8.85 9.32
N LEU A 122 1.66 -7.58 9.02
CA LEU A 122 2.27 -6.44 9.72
C LEU A 122 1.45 -5.98 10.93
N ASN A 123 0.25 -6.53 11.15
CA ASN A 123 -0.63 -6.21 12.28
C ASN A 123 -1.06 -4.71 12.33
N ILE A 124 -1.08 -4.05 11.17
CA ILE A 124 -1.50 -2.65 11.00
C ILE A 124 -2.96 -2.66 10.54
N CYS A 125 -3.91 -2.66 11.48
CA CYS A 125 -5.34 -2.76 11.19
C CYS A 125 -6.12 -1.47 11.43
N LEU A 126 -6.04 -0.92 12.64
CA LEU A 126 -6.80 0.29 13.03
C LEU A 126 -5.95 1.55 12.99
N ASP A 127 -4.73 1.47 13.52
CA ASP A 127 -3.79 2.60 13.50
C ASP A 127 -3.01 2.63 12.18
N ILE A 128 -3.40 3.53 11.28
CA ILE A 128 -2.75 3.72 9.98
C ILE A 128 -1.71 4.85 9.97
N THR A 129 -1.47 5.50 11.11
CA THR A 129 -0.62 6.70 11.21
C THR A 129 0.77 6.49 10.63
N THR A 130 1.36 5.31 10.90
CA THR A 130 2.67 4.92 10.39
C THR A 130 2.70 4.81 8.87
N LEU A 131 1.63 4.29 8.28
CA LEU A 131 1.50 4.08 6.85
C LEU A 131 1.23 5.41 6.12
N GLU A 132 0.43 6.30 6.71
CA GLU A 132 0.21 7.66 6.20
C GLU A 132 1.48 8.49 6.23
N THR A 133 2.22 8.43 7.33
CA THR A 133 3.54 9.09 7.46
C THR A 133 4.51 8.53 6.43
N GLY A 134 4.57 7.20 6.27
CA GLY A 134 5.41 6.55 5.26
C GLY A 134 5.09 6.99 3.84
N ARG A 135 3.80 7.08 3.48
CA ARG A 135 3.32 7.60 2.19
C ARG A 135 3.73 9.05 1.97
N GLU A 136 3.60 9.91 2.98
CA GLU A 136 4.00 11.33 2.88
C GLU A 136 5.51 11.49 2.67
N VAL A 137 6.32 10.75 3.44
CA VAL A 137 7.78 10.75 3.28
C VAL A 137 8.18 10.24 1.89
N LEU A 138 7.53 9.17 1.41
CA LEU A 138 7.76 8.63 0.08
C LEU A 138 7.39 9.65 -1.01
N PHE A 139 6.25 10.33 -0.88
CA PHE A 139 5.82 11.37 -1.80
C PHE A 139 6.84 12.51 -1.86
N LEU A 140 7.29 13.02 -0.71
CA LEU A 140 8.31 14.07 -0.65
C LEU A 140 9.64 13.64 -1.27
N ALA A 141 10.06 12.39 -1.04
CA ALA A 141 11.27 11.84 -1.67
C ALA A 141 11.16 11.81 -3.20
N ILE A 142 10.00 11.41 -3.73
CA ILE A 142 9.75 11.39 -5.18
C ILE A 142 9.69 12.81 -5.74
N CYS A 143 9.05 13.76 -5.05
CA CYS A 143 9.03 15.16 -5.46
C CYS A 143 10.44 15.77 -5.48
N LEU A 144 11.27 15.46 -4.48
CA LEU A 144 12.67 15.87 -4.46
C LEU A 144 13.41 15.28 -5.67
N TYR A 145 13.27 13.98 -5.91
CA TYR A 145 13.89 13.31 -7.05
C TYR A 145 13.42 13.87 -8.40
N PHE A 146 12.13 14.16 -8.55
CA PHE A 146 11.56 14.78 -9.74
C PHE A 146 12.22 16.13 -10.04
N ASN A 147 12.38 16.99 -9.03
CA ASN A 147 13.05 18.27 -9.19
C ASN A 147 14.54 18.10 -9.50
N LEU A 148 15.21 17.12 -8.86
CA LEU A 148 16.60 16.78 -9.17
C LEU A 148 16.77 16.34 -10.64
N TYR A 149 15.84 15.53 -11.13
CA TYR A 149 15.90 15.04 -12.50
C TYR A 149 15.53 16.13 -13.51
N ALA A 150 14.55 16.98 -13.20
CA ALA A 150 14.15 18.10 -14.06
C ALA A 150 15.29 19.11 -14.24
N TRP A 151 16.00 19.46 -13.17
CA TRP A 151 17.11 20.40 -13.27
C TRP A 151 18.36 19.77 -13.91
N ARG A 152 18.56 18.46 -13.78
CA ARG A 152 19.55 17.74 -14.59
C ARG A 152 19.29 17.92 -16.09
N ILE A 153 18.04 17.72 -16.52
CA ILE A 153 17.64 17.94 -17.93
C ILE A 153 17.90 19.39 -18.32
N ALA A 154 17.54 20.36 -17.47
CA ALA A 154 17.78 21.77 -17.74
C ALA A 154 19.27 22.09 -17.93
N LEU A 155 20.17 21.51 -17.13
CA LEU A 155 21.62 21.70 -17.27
C LEU A 155 22.16 21.22 -18.63
N TYR A 156 21.59 20.15 -19.22
CA TYR A 156 21.96 19.73 -20.57
C TYR A 156 21.60 20.75 -21.65
N TRP A 157 20.54 21.53 -21.44
CA TRP A 157 20.13 22.58 -22.36
C TRP A 157 20.99 23.84 -22.25
N TYR A 158 21.67 24.06 -21.13
CA TYR A 158 22.56 25.21 -20.94
C TYR A 158 23.97 24.92 -21.45
N ILE A 159 24.20 25.15 -22.74
CA ILE A 159 25.48 24.93 -23.43
C ILE A 159 26.65 25.71 -22.80
N PHE A 160 26.38 26.84 -22.13
CA PHE A 160 27.39 27.65 -21.44
C PHE A 160 27.91 26.99 -20.14
N ILE A 161 27.11 26.15 -19.49
CA ILE A 161 27.50 25.48 -18.25
C ILE A 161 28.13 24.15 -18.63
N ASN A 162 29.36 23.89 -18.19
CA ASN A 162 29.95 22.55 -18.32
C ASN A 162 29.38 21.66 -17.19
N PRO A 163 28.52 20.67 -17.50
CA PRO A 163 27.91 19.79 -16.50
C PRO A 163 28.94 18.96 -15.72
N TYR A 164 30.11 18.70 -16.30
CA TYR A 164 31.13 17.84 -15.72
C TYR A 164 32.13 18.58 -14.81
N VAL A 165 31.92 19.87 -14.59
CA VAL A 165 32.75 20.68 -13.69
C VAL A 165 32.06 20.84 -12.34
N ARG A 166 32.83 20.86 -11.26
CA ARG A 166 32.29 21.11 -9.91
C ARG A 166 31.63 22.49 -9.84
N PRO A 167 30.47 22.64 -9.19
CA PRO A 167 29.78 21.64 -8.36
C PRO A 167 28.79 20.73 -9.12
N TRP A 168 28.53 20.99 -10.41
CA TRP A 168 27.49 20.34 -11.21
C TRP A 168 27.70 18.83 -11.34
N SER A 169 28.95 18.38 -11.36
CA SER A 169 29.29 16.95 -11.42
C SER A 169 28.66 16.13 -10.29
N TYR A 170 28.58 16.68 -9.06
CA TYR A 170 27.97 15.97 -7.93
C TYR A 170 26.47 15.79 -8.12
N TYR A 171 25.83 16.82 -8.64
CA TYR A 171 24.41 16.80 -8.91
C TYR A 171 24.03 15.75 -9.96
N ILE A 172 24.81 15.69 -11.04
CA ILE A 172 24.57 14.77 -12.14
C ILE A 172 24.74 13.32 -11.68
N SER A 173 25.77 13.05 -10.86
CA SER A 173 26.01 11.72 -10.30
C SER A 173 24.84 11.15 -9.48
N LEU A 174 23.99 11.98 -8.86
CA LEU A 174 22.80 11.53 -8.13
C LEU A 174 21.70 10.97 -9.03
N THR A 175 21.72 11.35 -10.31
CA THR A 175 20.67 11.04 -11.29
C THR A 175 21.16 10.15 -12.43
N ASP A 176 22.47 9.94 -12.55
CA ASP A 176 23.08 9.21 -13.67
C ASP A 176 22.64 7.76 -13.76
N TRP A 177 22.47 7.08 -12.62
CA TRP A 177 21.98 5.69 -12.59
C TRP A 177 20.65 5.52 -13.35
N THR A 178 19.76 6.52 -13.33
CA THR A 178 18.53 6.46 -14.13
C THR A 178 18.77 6.65 -15.60
N GLN A 179 19.67 7.55 -15.99
CA GLN A 179 19.94 7.78 -17.39
C GLN A 179 20.66 6.58 -18.02
N GLU A 180 21.61 6.00 -17.31
CA GLU A 180 22.30 4.78 -17.72
C GLU A 180 21.34 3.60 -17.79
N GLY A 181 20.48 3.44 -16.78
CA GLY A 181 19.46 2.39 -16.78
C GLY A 181 18.39 2.54 -17.86
N LEU A 182 18.09 3.77 -18.29
CA LEU A 182 17.12 4.07 -19.35
C LEU A 182 17.74 4.20 -20.74
N ALA A 183 19.08 4.19 -20.82
CA ALA A 183 19.79 4.30 -22.09
C ALA A 183 19.38 3.16 -23.03
N GLY A 184 19.02 3.50 -24.27
CA GLY A 184 18.64 2.52 -25.29
C GLY A 184 17.18 2.08 -25.29
N PHE A 185 16.35 2.49 -24.33
CA PHE A 185 14.91 2.20 -24.35
C PHE A 185 14.11 3.07 -25.32
N SER A 186 14.56 4.30 -25.62
CA SER A 186 13.91 5.20 -26.59
C SER A 186 14.84 5.45 -27.78
N PRO A 187 14.31 5.52 -29.02
CA PRO A 187 15.07 6.06 -30.13
C PRO A 187 15.37 7.55 -29.91
N VAL A 188 16.54 7.98 -30.38
CA VAL A 188 16.91 9.40 -30.46
C VAL A 188 16.23 9.99 -31.70
N ILE A 189 15.34 10.96 -31.50
CA ILE A 189 14.62 11.61 -32.60
C ILE A 189 15.22 13.00 -32.80
N VAL A 190 15.74 13.27 -34.01
CA VAL A 190 16.33 14.58 -34.37
C VAL A 190 17.48 14.98 -33.42
N GLY A 191 18.27 13.99 -32.96
CA GLY A 191 19.40 14.23 -32.06
C GLY A 191 19.02 14.55 -30.61
N ILE A 192 17.72 14.51 -30.27
CA ILE A 192 17.23 14.70 -28.90
C ILE A 192 16.83 13.35 -28.33
N ASP A 193 17.37 13.02 -27.15
CA ASP A 193 16.90 11.90 -26.36
C ASP A 193 15.57 12.28 -25.68
N ILE A 194 14.49 11.58 -26.04
CA ILE A 194 13.14 11.82 -25.51
C ILE A 194 12.95 11.11 -24.17
N MET A 195 13.77 10.11 -23.86
CA MET A 195 13.55 9.26 -22.70
C MET A 195 13.58 10.03 -21.36
N PRO A 196 14.45 11.02 -21.14
CA PRO A 196 14.42 11.82 -19.93
C PRO A 196 13.09 12.54 -19.72
N SER A 197 12.50 13.09 -20.78
CA SER A 197 11.21 13.78 -20.69
C SER A 197 10.06 12.81 -20.40
N LEU A 198 10.07 11.62 -21.01
CA LEU A 198 9.07 10.58 -20.73
C LEU A 198 9.19 10.06 -19.30
N PHE A 199 10.42 9.82 -18.84
CA PHE A 199 10.68 9.34 -17.49
C PHE A 199 10.30 10.40 -16.44
N LEU A 200 10.54 11.68 -16.70
CA LEU A 200 10.05 12.76 -15.85
C LEU A 200 8.51 12.73 -15.75
N GLY A 201 7.82 12.50 -16.86
CA GLY A 201 6.37 12.30 -16.89
C GLY A 201 5.91 11.07 -16.08
N LEU A 202 6.64 9.97 -16.15
CA LEU A 202 6.39 8.75 -15.37
C LEU A 202 6.54 9.01 -13.87
N ILE A 203 7.62 9.65 -13.44
CA ILE A 203 7.84 10.03 -12.04
C ILE A 203 6.72 10.95 -11.55
N GLY A 204 6.32 11.93 -12.36
CA GLY A 204 5.19 12.81 -12.05
C GLY A 204 3.90 12.02 -11.83
N LYS A 205 3.60 11.05 -12.69
CA LYS A 205 2.44 10.16 -12.53
C LYS A 205 2.53 9.24 -11.31
N LEU A 206 3.72 8.76 -10.97
CA LEU A 206 3.93 7.98 -9.75
C LEU A 206 3.71 8.82 -8.50
N ALA A 207 4.23 10.06 -8.47
CA ALA A 207 3.99 11.00 -7.38
C ALA A 207 2.50 11.32 -7.23
N ASP A 208 1.80 11.59 -8.34
CA ASP A 208 0.35 11.81 -8.38
C ASP A 208 -0.41 10.60 -7.81
N SER A 209 -0.02 9.38 -8.21
CA SER A 209 -0.66 8.15 -7.73
C SER A 209 -0.46 7.92 -6.23
N ILE A 210 0.74 8.22 -5.70
CA ILE A 210 1.06 8.08 -4.27
C ILE A 210 0.34 9.16 -3.44
N SER A 211 0.23 10.38 -3.97
CA SER A 211 -0.50 11.46 -3.30
C SER A 211 -1.99 11.14 -3.13
N HIS A 212 -2.58 10.46 -4.11
CA HIS A 212 -3.99 10.08 -4.11
C HIS A 212 -4.23 8.65 -3.61
N LEU A 213 -3.21 7.99 -3.07
CA LEU A 213 -3.33 6.66 -2.49
C LEU A 213 -4.08 6.75 -1.16
N VAL A 214 -5.17 6.01 -1.00
CA VAL A 214 -5.99 6.00 0.22
C VAL A 214 -6.00 4.62 0.87
N PHE A 215 -5.83 4.60 2.20
CA PHE A 215 -5.86 3.37 2.99
C PHE A 215 -7.27 3.11 3.52
N THR A 216 -7.86 1.98 3.17
CA THR A 216 -9.24 1.59 3.57
C THR A 216 -9.28 0.73 4.83
N MET A 217 -8.13 0.50 5.47
CA MET A 217 -8.02 -0.35 6.66
C MET A 217 -8.94 0.18 7.78
N PRO A 218 -9.71 -0.70 8.46
CA PRO A 218 -9.58 -2.17 8.50
C PRO A 218 -10.31 -2.95 7.38
N TYR A 219 -11.00 -2.26 6.46
CA TYR A 219 -11.72 -2.91 5.36
C TYR A 219 -10.79 -3.16 4.16
N LEU A 220 -11.12 -4.17 3.36
CA LEU A 220 -10.54 -4.29 2.03
C LEU A 220 -11.08 -3.17 1.12
N PRO A 221 -10.28 -2.69 0.15
CA PRO A 221 -10.71 -1.71 -0.83
C PRO A 221 -11.97 -2.11 -1.62
N SER A 222 -12.15 -3.41 -1.87
CA SER A 222 -13.32 -3.97 -2.55
C SER A 222 -14.61 -3.93 -1.74
N GLU A 223 -14.55 -3.70 -0.42
CA GLU A 223 -15.75 -3.63 0.43
C GLU A 223 -16.48 -2.28 0.31
N GLY A 224 -15.89 -1.29 -0.35
CA GLY A 224 -16.46 0.05 -0.51
C GLY A 224 -17.70 0.05 -1.39
N GLN A 225 -18.84 0.50 -0.84
CA GLN A 225 -20.09 0.65 -1.59
C GLN A 225 -20.27 2.09 -2.05
N SER A 226 -20.49 2.31 -3.35
CA SER A 226 -20.78 3.64 -3.90
C SER A 226 -22.22 4.05 -3.58
N VAL A 227 -22.39 5.09 -2.78
CA VAL A 227 -23.68 5.67 -2.39
C VAL A 227 -23.71 7.14 -2.77
N LYS A 228 -24.80 7.58 -3.41
CA LYS A 228 -25.03 8.99 -3.71
C LYS A 228 -25.74 9.65 -2.54
N VAL A 229 -25.09 10.61 -1.89
CA VAL A 229 -25.65 11.35 -0.75
C VAL A 229 -25.76 12.83 -1.11
N VAL A 230 -26.90 13.44 -0.78
CA VAL A 230 -27.07 14.89 -0.85
C VAL A 230 -26.68 15.46 0.51
N LEU A 231 -25.43 15.93 0.64
CA LEU A 231 -24.99 16.60 1.86
C LEU A 231 -25.41 18.08 1.82
N GLU A 232 -26.36 18.47 2.67
CA GLU A 232 -26.79 19.87 2.80
C GLU A 232 -25.68 20.79 3.37
N GLN A 233 -24.71 20.23 4.09
CA GLN A 233 -23.75 21.01 4.90
C GLN A 233 -22.47 21.45 4.17
N THR A 234 -22.15 20.91 2.98
CA THR A 234 -20.85 21.15 2.32
C THR A 234 -20.91 22.24 1.23
N GLY A 235 -21.97 23.04 1.16
CA GLY A 235 -22.10 24.15 0.18
C GLY A 235 -22.07 23.71 -1.29
N THR A 236 -22.06 22.41 -1.56
CA THR A 236 -22.01 21.82 -2.89
C THR A 236 -23.42 21.43 -3.28
N LYS A 237 -24.01 22.14 -4.24
CA LYS A 237 -25.45 22.09 -4.60
C LYS A 237 -25.89 20.81 -5.35
N GLY A 238 -25.28 19.65 -5.11
CA GLY A 238 -25.58 18.42 -5.86
C GLY A 238 -25.30 17.13 -5.09
N PRO A 239 -25.82 15.98 -5.57
CA PRO A 239 -25.51 14.68 -5.00
C PRO A 239 -24.02 14.38 -5.12
N ILE A 240 -23.36 14.13 -4.00
CA ILE A 240 -21.96 13.72 -3.93
C ILE A 240 -21.94 12.20 -3.89
N ASP A 241 -21.10 11.60 -4.72
CA ASP A 241 -20.87 10.16 -4.67
C ASP A 241 -19.81 9.85 -3.60
N ILE A 242 -20.14 8.96 -2.68
CA ILE A 242 -19.27 8.56 -1.58
C ILE A 242 -19.07 7.04 -1.61
N LEU A 243 -17.88 6.60 -1.22
CA LEU A 243 -17.57 5.21 -0.94
C LEU A 243 -17.78 4.97 0.55
N LEU A 244 -18.81 4.19 0.86
CA LEU A 244 -19.21 3.82 2.21
C LEU A 244 -18.58 2.50 2.60
N PHE A 245 -17.88 2.48 3.73
CA PHE A 245 -17.38 1.28 4.39
C PHE A 245 -18.17 1.09 5.68
N GLN A 246 -18.92 0.00 5.76
CA GLN A 246 -19.81 -0.30 6.88
C GLN A 246 -19.71 -1.77 7.25
N ASP A 247 -20.24 -2.10 8.44
CA ASP A 247 -20.37 -3.44 8.98
C ASP A 247 -19.02 -4.03 9.42
N LEU A 248 -18.95 -5.35 9.64
CA LEU A 248 -17.72 -6.01 10.07
C LEU A 248 -16.80 -6.24 8.86
N PRO A 249 -15.50 -5.89 8.94
CA PRO A 249 -14.54 -6.15 7.86
C PRO A 249 -14.49 -7.62 7.45
N VAL A 250 -14.43 -7.89 6.13
CA VAL A 250 -14.36 -9.27 5.60
C VAL A 250 -13.17 -10.05 6.16
N LEU A 251 -12.03 -9.37 6.39
CA LEU A 251 -10.83 -9.98 6.96
C LEU A 251 -11.05 -10.62 8.33
N TRP A 252 -11.94 -10.07 9.15
CA TRP A 252 -12.22 -10.58 10.50
C TRP A 252 -13.14 -11.80 10.51
N TYR A 253 -13.81 -12.11 9.40
CA TYR A 253 -14.49 -13.39 9.22
C TYR A 253 -13.52 -14.50 8.80
N LYS A 254 -12.49 -14.14 8.01
CA LYS A 254 -11.51 -15.09 7.46
C LYS A 254 -10.38 -15.41 8.44
N TYR A 255 -9.96 -14.43 9.23
CA TYR A 255 -8.86 -14.53 10.19
C TYR A 255 -9.31 -14.07 11.57
N PRO A 256 -8.71 -14.59 12.66
CA PRO A 256 -9.00 -14.12 13.99
C PRO A 256 -8.64 -12.64 14.12
N ILE A 257 -9.49 -11.90 14.85
CA ILE A 257 -9.29 -10.48 15.10
C ILE A 257 -7.95 -10.30 15.83
N PRO A 258 -7.07 -9.42 15.36
CA PRO A 258 -5.78 -9.19 15.99
C PRO A 258 -5.86 -8.91 17.49
N ASN A 259 -4.94 -9.49 18.27
CA ASN A 259 -5.00 -9.41 19.74
C ASN A 259 -4.86 -7.97 20.28
N ASN A 260 -4.10 -7.11 19.61
CA ASN A 260 -4.02 -5.68 19.95
C ASN A 260 -5.38 -4.98 19.90
N VAL A 261 -6.19 -5.28 18.88
CA VAL A 261 -7.55 -4.74 18.73
C VAL A 261 -8.47 -5.26 19.83
N ARG A 262 -8.39 -6.56 20.13
CA ARG A 262 -9.18 -7.18 21.22
C ARG A 262 -8.81 -6.63 22.59
N GLU A 263 -7.53 -6.42 22.86
CA GLU A 263 -7.07 -5.80 24.11
C GLU A 263 -7.61 -4.37 24.21
N PHE A 264 -7.52 -3.57 23.14
CA PHE A 264 -8.08 -2.21 23.09
C PHE A 264 -9.60 -2.17 23.37
N TRP A 265 -10.38 -3.10 22.81
CA TRP A 265 -11.81 -3.22 23.12
C TRP A 265 -12.08 -3.58 24.58
N TYR A 266 -11.20 -4.36 25.21
CA TYR A 266 -11.37 -4.78 26.59
C TYR A 266 -10.94 -3.71 27.60
N THR A 267 -9.86 -2.99 27.32
CA THR A 267 -9.26 -2.01 28.24
C THR A 267 -9.81 -0.59 28.04
N GLU A 268 -9.84 -0.11 26.81
CA GLU A 268 -10.11 1.30 26.50
C GLU A 268 -11.56 1.54 26.06
N ARG A 269 -12.10 0.68 25.19
CA ARG A 269 -13.44 0.83 24.59
C ARG A 269 -14.37 -0.37 24.80
N PRO A 270 -14.86 -0.60 26.04
CA PRO A 270 -15.74 -1.73 26.37
C PRO A 270 -17.15 -1.62 25.75
N ASP A 271 -17.52 -0.44 25.26
CA ASP A 271 -18.74 -0.21 24.46
C ASP A 271 -18.70 -0.98 23.14
N ILE A 272 -17.56 -0.97 22.44
CA ILE A 272 -17.35 -1.73 21.20
C ILE A 272 -17.45 -3.23 21.50
N LEU A 273 -16.84 -3.68 22.61
CA LEU A 273 -16.91 -5.08 23.04
C LEU A 273 -18.37 -5.54 23.24
N ARG A 274 -19.18 -4.72 23.92
CA ARG A 274 -20.61 -5.01 24.15
C ARG A 274 -21.39 -5.05 22.85
N TYR A 275 -21.12 -4.13 21.93
CA TYR A 275 -21.74 -4.11 20.61
C TYR A 275 -21.39 -5.36 19.79
N MET A 276 -20.10 -5.72 19.76
CA MET A 276 -19.64 -6.93 19.06
C MET A 276 -20.31 -8.18 19.59
N LYS A 277 -20.41 -8.30 20.93
CA LYS A 277 -21.11 -9.41 21.57
C LYS A 277 -22.61 -9.43 21.28
N LYS A 278 -23.26 -8.27 21.13
CA LYS A 278 -24.71 -8.19 20.91
C LYS A 278 -25.10 -8.52 19.46
N TYR A 279 -24.38 -7.97 18.48
CA TYR A 279 -24.77 -8.07 17.07
C TYR A 279 -24.07 -9.22 16.34
N TYR A 280 -22.87 -9.62 16.78
CA TYR A 280 -22.07 -10.65 16.12
C TYR A 280 -21.88 -11.91 17.00
N SER A 281 -22.72 -12.12 18.01
CA SER A 281 -22.69 -13.33 18.87
C SER A 281 -22.77 -14.64 18.07
N ASN A 282 -23.50 -14.62 16.97
CA ASN A 282 -23.83 -15.81 16.20
C ASN A 282 -22.66 -16.30 15.33
N LEU A 283 -21.63 -15.47 15.15
CA LEU A 283 -20.51 -15.73 14.24
C LEU A 283 -19.35 -16.48 14.91
N ASN A 284 -19.50 -16.93 16.16
CA ASN A 284 -18.47 -17.66 16.92
C ASN A 284 -17.07 -16.98 16.86
N LEU A 285 -17.06 -15.65 16.85
CA LEU A 285 -15.82 -14.86 16.80
C LEU A 285 -15.10 -14.87 18.15
N GLU A 286 -13.78 -14.97 18.14
CA GLU A 286 -12.96 -14.84 19.34
C GLU A 286 -12.79 -13.38 19.73
N ILE A 287 -13.76 -12.81 20.44
CA ILE A 287 -13.78 -11.38 20.76
C ILE A 287 -12.85 -11.03 21.94
N TYR A 288 -12.64 -11.95 22.87
CA TYR A 288 -11.84 -11.70 24.08
C TYR A 288 -10.33 -11.73 23.79
N PRO A 289 -9.51 -10.96 24.56
CA PRO A 289 -8.07 -11.01 24.40
C PRO A 289 -7.47 -12.35 24.83
N ASP A 290 -6.32 -12.69 24.25
CA ASP A 290 -5.61 -13.95 24.48
C ASP A 290 -5.28 -14.17 25.96
N ARG A 291 -5.04 -13.10 26.73
CA ARG A 291 -4.79 -13.18 28.17
C ARG A 291 -5.95 -13.84 28.92
N ILE A 292 -7.18 -13.44 28.58
CA ILE A 292 -8.40 -13.93 29.21
C ILE A 292 -8.72 -15.35 28.71
N LEU A 293 -8.56 -15.59 27.41
CA LEU A 293 -8.77 -16.92 26.83
C LEU A 293 -7.80 -17.96 27.42
N LYS A 294 -6.52 -17.60 27.58
CA LYS A 294 -5.51 -18.45 28.23
C LYS A 294 -5.85 -18.69 29.71
N ALA A 295 -6.29 -17.67 30.44
CA ALA A 295 -6.71 -17.82 31.83
C ALA A 295 -7.91 -18.77 31.97
N GLN A 296 -8.94 -18.61 31.14
CA GLN A 296 -10.11 -19.50 31.11
C GLN A 296 -9.75 -20.94 30.74
N LYS A 297 -8.83 -21.11 29.78
CA LYS A 297 -8.32 -22.44 29.41
C LYS A 297 -7.54 -23.08 30.57
N LEU A 298 -6.76 -22.30 31.31
CA LEU A 298 -6.02 -22.79 32.47
C LEU A 298 -6.95 -23.18 33.63
N GLU A 299 -8.01 -22.40 33.87
CA GLU A 299 -9.04 -22.69 34.86
C GLU A 299 -9.86 -23.95 34.52
N THR A 300 -10.22 -24.13 33.25
CA THR A 300 -10.92 -25.34 32.79
C THR A 300 -10.04 -26.59 32.86
N LEU A 301 -8.75 -26.46 32.55
CA LEU A 301 -7.78 -27.53 32.74
C LEU A 301 -7.61 -27.89 34.23
N SER A 302 -7.53 -26.90 35.12
CA SER A 302 -7.42 -27.16 36.57
C SER A 302 -8.69 -27.77 37.17
N THR A 303 -9.88 -27.42 36.68
CA THR A 303 -11.14 -28.07 37.09
C THR A 303 -11.26 -29.50 36.56
N SER A 304 -10.77 -29.78 35.35
CA SER A 304 -10.71 -31.16 34.82
C SER A 304 -9.65 -32.04 35.51
N ALA A 305 -8.56 -31.44 36.00
CA ALA A 305 -7.52 -32.10 36.77
C ALA A 305 -7.88 -32.28 38.27
N PHE A 306 -8.90 -31.60 38.76
CA PHE A 306 -9.37 -31.71 40.16
C PHE A 306 -10.05 -33.06 40.49
N GLY A 307 -10.06 -34.00 39.54
CA GLY A 307 -10.36 -35.42 39.78
C GLY A 307 -9.18 -36.24 40.29
N HIS A 308 -7.92 -35.76 40.22
CA HIS A 308 -6.78 -36.45 40.81
C HIS A 308 -5.68 -35.46 41.25
N GLN A 309 -5.49 -35.40 42.58
CA GLN A 309 -4.29 -34.97 43.31
C GLN A 309 -3.75 -33.56 43.06
N SER A 310 -4.06 -32.70 44.03
CA SER A 310 -3.47 -31.39 44.27
C SER A 310 -2.03 -31.45 44.82
N ASN A 311 -1.20 -30.49 44.36
CA ASN A 311 0.00 -29.89 44.99
C ASN A 311 1.43 -30.29 44.57
N SER A 312 1.67 -31.13 43.55
CA SER A 312 3.05 -31.38 43.08
C SER A 312 3.43 -30.72 41.73
N LEU A 313 2.47 -30.18 40.97
CA LEU A 313 2.73 -29.75 39.59
C LEU A 313 3.23 -28.30 39.45
N LEU A 314 2.91 -27.39 40.37
CA LEU A 314 3.26 -25.96 40.23
C LEU A 314 4.75 -25.64 40.44
N ILE A 315 5.51 -26.52 41.09
CA ILE A 315 6.96 -26.35 41.25
C ILE A 315 7.71 -26.90 40.02
N ASN A 316 7.17 -27.92 39.35
CA ASN A 316 7.85 -28.59 38.23
C ASN A 316 7.78 -27.79 36.92
N TYR A 317 6.68 -27.08 36.63
CA TYR A 317 6.54 -26.37 35.34
C TYR A 317 7.50 -25.19 35.16
N ASN A 318 7.84 -24.48 36.24
CA ASN A 318 8.79 -23.37 36.14
C ASN A 318 10.23 -23.88 35.99
N GLU A 319 10.59 -24.99 36.63
CA GLU A 319 11.91 -25.60 36.44
C GLU A 319 12.03 -26.23 35.05
N GLN A 320 10.99 -26.92 34.56
CA GLN A 320 10.96 -27.49 33.21
C GLN A 320 11.04 -26.42 32.12
N PHE A 321 10.30 -25.31 32.25
CA PHE A 321 10.35 -24.21 31.29
C PHE A 321 11.72 -23.54 31.24
N ILE A 322 12.39 -23.36 32.38
CA ILE A 322 13.75 -22.80 32.42
C ILE A 322 14.75 -23.75 31.76
N ILE A 323 14.63 -25.06 32.00
CA ILE A 323 15.50 -26.09 31.39
C ILE A 323 15.26 -26.20 29.88
N ASP A 324 14.00 -26.20 29.43
CA ASP A 324 13.65 -26.29 28.00
C ASP A 324 14.08 -25.03 27.23
N THR A 325 14.02 -23.85 27.86
CA THR A 325 14.48 -22.60 27.23
C THR A 325 16.01 -22.55 27.13
N GLN A 326 16.74 -23.10 28.12
CA GLN A 326 18.19 -23.21 28.05
C GLN A 326 18.65 -24.23 27.00
N ASN A 327 17.95 -25.36 26.88
CA ASN A 327 18.24 -26.37 25.87
C ASN A 327 17.89 -25.89 24.45
N PHE A 328 16.78 -25.17 24.26
CA PHE A 328 16.45 -24.57 22.96
C PHE A 328 17.50 -23.55 22.52
N ASN A 329 17.98 -22.69 23.44
CA ASN A 329 19.00 -21.70 23.11
C ASN A 329 20.36 -22.34 22.80
N SER A 330 20.72 -23.43 23.48
CA SER A 330 21.95 -24.16 23.18
C SER A 330 21.85 -24.90 21.84
N GLU A 331 20.75 -25.60 21.57
CA GLU A 331 20.49 -26.26 20.29
C GLU A 331 20.41 -25.26 19.13
N LEU A 332 19.77 -24.10 19.32
CA LEU A 332 19.72 -23.05 18.31
C LEU A 332 21.11 -22.45 18.06
N SER A 333 21.93 -22.29 19.09
CA SER A 333 23.31 -21.79 18.93
C SER A 333 24.21 -22.79 18.18
N VAL A 334 24.00 -24.09 18.40
CA VAL A 334 24.72 -25.17 17.72
C VAL A 334 24.22 -25.29 16.27
N TYR A 335 22.91 -25.19 16.04
CA TYR A 335 22.33 -25.20 14.70
C TYR A 335 22.79 -24.00 13.86
N LEU A 336 22.79 -22.80 14.46
CA LEU A 336 23.24 -21.58 13.79
C LEU A 336 24.73 -21.60 13.52
N SER A 337 25.57 -22.12 14.42
CA SER A 337 27.01 -22.25 14.16
C SER A 337 27.31 -23.30 13.08
N HIS A 338 26.55 -24.40 13.03
CA HIS A 338 26.73 -25.44 12.01
C HIS A 338 26.24 -24.99 10.61
N HIS A 339 25.23 -24.12 10.52
CA HIS A 339 24.71 -23.62 9.23
C HIS A 339 25.20 -22.22 8.88
N GLN A 340 26.11 -21.64 9.67
CA GLN A 340 26.69 -20.33 9.40
C GLN A 340 27.48 -20.34 8.09
N ASP A 341 28.25 -21.39 7.83
CA ASP A 341 29.02 -21.54 6.61
C ASP A 341 28.13 -21.76 5.38
N ASP A 342 27.01 -22.46 5.54
CA ASP A 342 26.02 -22.66 4.47
C ASP A 342 25.26 -21.38 4.13
N ALA A 343 24.90 -20.59 5.15
CA ALA A 343 24.28 -19.27 4.96
C ALA A 343 25.26 -18.29 4.29
N MET A 344 26.52 -18.26 4.75
CA MET A 344 27.56 -17.42 4.15
C MET A 344 27.89 -17.84 2.72
N ASN A 345 27.91 -19.15 2.43
CA ASN A 345 28.06 -19.67 1.07
C ASN A 345 26.85 -19.36 0.19
N PHE A 346 25.62 -19.40 0.72
CA PHE A 346 24.43 -18.98 -0.02
C PHE A 346 24.50 -17.50 -0.37
N PHE A 347 24.90 -16.63 0.56
CA PHE A 347 25.06 -15.20 0.31
C PHE A 347 26.21 -14.89 -0.65
N SER A 348 27.36 -15.56 -0.55
CA SER A 348 28.46 -15.39 -1.49
C SER A 348 28.08 -15.86 -2.89
N THR A 349 27.47 -17.04 -3.02
CA THR A 349 27.03 -17.59 -4.32
C THR A 349 25.90 -16.77 -4.93
N SER A 350 25.04 -16.17 -4.11
CA SER A 350 23.98 -15.28 -4.57
C SER A 350 24.54 -13.92 -5.01
N MET A 351 25.52 -13.37 -4.29
CA MET A 351 26.18 -12.13 -4.73
C MET A 351 27.04 -12.34 -5.97
N ASP A 352 27.73 -13.48 -6.11
CA ASP A 352 28.50 -13.80 -7.32
C ASP A 352 27.60 -14.00 -8.55
N LYS A 353 26.37 -14.52 -8.36
CA LYS A 353 25.36 -14.58 -9.42
C LYS A 353 24.79 -13.22 -9.79
N ILE A 354 24.68 -12.31 -8.83
CA ILE A 354 24.21 -10.93 -9.05
C ILE A 354 25.29 -10.10 -9.74
N THR A 355 26.57 -10.27 -9.40
CA THR A 355 27.69 -9.59 -10.06
C THR A 355 28.02 -10.15 -11.44
N ALA A 356 27.66 -11.39 -11.74
CA ALA A 356 27.76 -11.97 -13.10
C ALA A 356 26.58 -11.59 -14.02
N LEU A 357 25.52 -10.97 -13.48
CA LEU A 357 24.36 -10.46 -14.21
C LEU A 357 24.41 -8.93 -14.44
N LEU A 358 25.42 -8.27 -13.88
CA LEU A 358 25.88 -6.91 -14.20
C LEU A 358 27.06 -7.01 -15.16
#